data_AF-A0A383BH71-F1
#
_entry.id   AF-A0A383BH71-F1
#
_cell.length_a   1.000
_cell.length_b   1.000
_cell.length_c   1.000
_cell.angle_alpha   90.00
_cell.angle_beta   90.00
_cell.angle_gamma   90.00
#
_symmetry.space_group_name_H-M   'P 1'
#
loop_
_entity.id
_entity.type
_entity.pdbx_description
1 polymer ?
#
loop_
_entity_poly.entity_id
_entity_poly.type
_entity_poly.pdbx_seq_one_letter_code
_entity_poly.pdbx_strand_id
1 'polypeptide(L)'
;VNFSWKKILAELRILFILIIVAFTIKSTLVEIYVVPTGSMENTILTGDMLIGNKFIYGMRTPPWIGLPWSRIGFEIPWFRLPAFKQVENGDVTIFEFPRDPFQKYVKRCIGIPGDSIFIQSGAIVINGESMEFPEEAKYIKGHTYGPDKIETLYSSFIGNRDNLNGFIVPYKGMIIDFEQIHDWQTAISLLVQDGNE
;
A
#
# COMPACT_ATOMS: atom_id res chain seq x y z
N VAL A 1 -9.96 -12.86 52.27
CA VAL A 1 -9.50 -13.34 50.94
C VAL A 1 -7.99 -13.45 50.98
N ASN A 2 -7.42 -14.67 51.02
CA ASN A 2 -5.96 -14.84 51.06
C ASN A 2 -5.37 -14.54 49.67
N PHE A 3 -4.83 -13.34 49.54
CA PHE A 3 -4.25 -12.83 48.30
C PHE A 3 -2.89 -13.50 48.06
N SER A 4 -2.86 -14.56 47.25
CA SER A 4 -1.61 -15.24 46.90
C SER A 4 -0.92 -14.48 45.78
N TRP A 5 -0.01 -13.57 46.14
CA TRP A 5 0.80 -12.78 45.20
C TRP A 5 1.51 -13.62 44.13
N LYS A 6 1.88 -14.86 44.46
CA LYS A 6 2.48 -15.81 43.49
C LYS A 6 1.50 -16.24 42.40
N LYS A 7 0.21 -16.43 42.72
CA LYS A 7 -0.82 -16.74 41.73
C LYS A 7 -1.08 -15.55 40.81
N ILE A 8 -1.16 -14.35 41.38
CA ILE A 8 -1.39 -13.11 40.62
C ILE A 8 -0.23 -12.84 39.65
N LEU A 9 1.02 -13.01 40.09
CA LEU A 9 2.17 -12.88 39.20
C LEU A 9 2.15 -13.91 38.05
N ALA A 10 1.70 -15.14 38.31
CA ALA A 10 1.57 -16.15 37.29
C ALA A 10 0.46 -15.81 36.27
N GLU A 11 -0.70 -15.33 36.74
CA GLU A 11 -1.81 -14.90 35.89
C GLU A 11 -1.44 -13.67 35.04
N LEU A 12 -0.79 -12.67 35.64
CA LEU A 12 -0.27 -11.50 34.92
C LEU A 12 0.75 -11.89 33.84
N ARG A 13 1.62 -12.85 34.13
CA ARG A 13 2.58 -13.36 33.14
C ARG A 13 1.88 -14.00 31.94
N ILE A 14 0.84 -14.79 32.18
CA ILE A 14 0.07 -15.43 31.10
C ILE A 14 -0.65 -14.36 30.27
N LEU A 15 -1.30 -13.39 30.92
CA LEU A 15 -1.95 -12.28 30.25
C LEU A 15 -0.96 -11.50 29.38
N PHE A 16 0.22 -11.20 29.91
CA PHE A 16 1.27 -10.49 29.18
C PHE A 16 1.75 -11.27 27.93
N ILE A 17 1.95 -12.58 28.06
CA ILE A 17 2.33 -13.43 26.91
C ILE A 17 1.22 -13.45 25.85
N LEU A 18 -0.05 -13.59 26.26
CA LEU A 18 -1.18 -13.57 25.33
C LEU A 18 -1.27 -12.24 24.58
N ILE A 19 -1.05 -11.13 25.28
CA ILE A 19 -0.99 -9.79 24.68
C ILE A 19 0.12 -9.74 23.62
N ILE A 20 1.35 -10.13 23.96
CA ILE A 20 2.48 -10.13 23.01
C ILE A 20 2.18 -10.98 21.77
N VAL A 21 1.66 -12.19 21.97
CA VAL A 21 1.31 -13.10 20.87
C VAL A 21 0.24 -12.46 19.98
N ALA A 22 -0.82 -11.89 20.57
CA ALA A 22 -1.89 -11.23 19.81
C ALA A 22 -1.36 -10.02 19.02
N PHE A 23 -0.50 -9.19 19.61
CA PHE A 23 0.12 -8.05 18.91
C PHE A 23 1.04 -8.50 17.78
N THR A 24 1.81 -9.58 17.99
CA THR A 24 2.68 -10.15 16.96
C THR A 24 1.86 -10.65 15.79
N ILE A 25 0.83 -11.46 16.04
CA ILE A 25 -0.07 -11.98 14.98
C ILE A 25 -0.74 -10.84 14.22
N LYS A 26 -1.27 -9.83 14.93
CA LYS A 26 -1.90 -8.65 14.33
C LYS A 26 -0.91 -7.84 13.47
N SER A 27 0.35 -7.76 13.87
CA SER A 27 1.35 -7.01 13.12
C SER A 27 1.82 -7.76 11.88
N THR A 28 2.05 -9.08 11.98
CA THR A 28 2.77 -9.86 10.96
C THR A 28 1.88 -10.68 10.03
N LEU A 29 0.74 -11.21 10.50
CA LEU A 29 -0.05 -12.20 9.75
C LEU A 29 -1.30 -11.62 9.11
N VAL A 30 -2.15 -10.99 9.92
CA VAL A 30 -3.49 -10.59 9.51
C VAL A 30 -3.72 -9.14 9.87
N GLU A 31 -4.17 -8.37 8.88
CA GLU A 31 -4.62 -7.01 9.12
C GLU A 31 -6.09 -6.86 8.77
N ILE A 32 -6.87 -6.37 9.73
CA ILE A 32 -8.26 -6.02 9.53
C ILE A 32 -8.32 -4.51 9.26
N TYR A 33 -8.88 -4.14 8.11
CA TYR A 33 -9.01 -2.75 7.68
C TYR A 33 -10.48 -2.43 7.41
N VAL A 34 -10.95 -1.30 7.92
CA VAL A 34 -12.29 -0.77 7.62
C VAL A 34 -12.14 0.30 6.55
N VAL A 35 -12.84 0.17 5.43
CA VAL A 35 -12.71 1.11 4.32
C VAL A 35 -13.36 2.46 4.63
N PRO A 36 -12.59 3.56 4.74
CA PRO A 36 -13.13 4.85 5.13
C PRO A 36 -13.65 5.68 3.94
N THR A 37 -13.31 5.29 2.71
CA THR A 37 -13.58 6.08 1.50
C THR A 37 -14.11 5.21 0.37
N GLY A 38 -15.06 5.74 -0.38
CA GLY A 38 -15.70 5.06 -1.51
C GLY A 38 -14.90 4.97 -2.80
N SER A 39 -13.58 5.08 -2.77
CA SER A 39 -12.76 5.04 -4.00
C SER A 39 -12.86 3.70 -4.74
N MET A 40 -13.32 2.65 -4.08
CA MET A 40 -13.50 1.30 -4.63
C MET A 40 -14.97 0.87 -4.57
N GLU A 41 -15.93 1.80 -4.45
CA GLU A 41 -17.33 1.55 -4.00
C GLU A 41 -18.07 0.39 -4.68
N ASN A 42 -17.81 0.09 -5.95
CA ASN A 42 -18.49 -1.03 -6.61
C ASN A 42 -17.85 -2.40 -6.33
N THR A 43 -16.60 -2.43 -5.86
CA THR A 43 -15.91 -3.66 -5.42
C THR A 43 -15.90 -3.76 -3.89
N ILE A 44 -15.73 -2.64 -3.20
CA ILE A 44 -15.59 -2.54 -1.75
C ILE A 44 -16.29 -1.26 -1.29
N LEU A 45 -17.36 -1.43 -0.53
CA LEU A 45 -18.18 -0.32 -0.05
C LEU A 45 -17.53 0.37 1.15
N THR A 46 -17.89 1.65 1.33
CA THR A 46 -17.50 2.39 2.53
C THR A 46 -18.10 1.71 3.76
N GLY A 47 -17.26 1.37 4.74
CA GLY A 47 -17.65 0.63 5.94
C GLY A 47 -17.36 -0.87 5.87
N ASP A 48 -16.98 -1.42 4.72
CA ASP A 48 -16.62 -2.83 4.61
C ASP A 48 -15.35 -3.15 5.41
N MET A 49 -15.36 -4.32 6.05
CA MET A 49 -14.21 -4.89 6.75
C MET A 49 -13.43 -5.81 5.81
N LEU A 50 -12.23 -5.39 5.44
CA LEU A 50 -11.29 -6.20 4.67
C LEU A 50 -10.32 -6.92 5.60
N ILE A 51 -9.98 -8.15 5.23
CA ILE A 51 -8.95 -8.93 5.90
C ILE A 51 -7.78 -9.10 4.93
N GLY A 52 -6.70 -8.36 5.17
CA GLY A 52 -5.45 -8.47 4.44
C GLY A 52 -4.61 -9.64 4.94
N ASN A 53 -4.23 -10.53 4.03
CA ASN A 53 -3.30 -11.62 4.31
C ASN A 53 -1.86 -11.19 4.01
N LYS A 54 -1.10 -10.83 5.05
CA LYS A 54 0.31 -10.44 4.91
C LYS A 54 1.26 -11.65 4.80
N PHE A 55 0.80 -12.83 5.19
CA PHE A 55 1.60 -14.05 5.16
C PHE A 55 2.04 -14.40 3.73
N ILE A 56 1.11 -14.31 2.77
CA ILE A 56 1.35 -14.70 1.38
C ILE A 56 2.36 -13.78 0.69
N TYR A 57 2.34 -12.47 0.97
CA TYR A 57 3.17 -11.46 0.30
C TYR A 57 4.51 -11.17 1.01
N GLY A 58 4.95 -12.08 1.88
CA GLY A 58 6.20 -11.94 2.63
C GLY A 58 5.95 -11.17 3.93
N MET A 59 5.63 -11.92 4.99
CA MET A 59 5.38 -11.32 6.30
C MET A 59 6.59 -10.52 6.75
N ARG A 60 6.32 -9.33 7.28
CA ARG A 60 7.34 -8.49 7.93
C ARG A 60 7.19 -8.62 9.42
N THR A 61 8.31 -8.70 10.15
CA THR A 61 8.29 -8.51 11.60
C THR A 61 7.82 -7.07 11.91
N PRO A 62 7.24 -6.81 13.09
CA PRO A 62 6.76 -5.48 13.44
C PRO A 62 7.92 -4.47 13.32
N PRO A 63 7.84 -3.43 12.47
CA PRO A 63 8.88 -2.43 12.35
C PRO A 63 8.83 -1.40 13.48
N TRP A 64 7.73 -1.39 14.24
CA TRP A 64 7.47 -0.42 15.28
C TRP A 64 6.80 -1.09 16.48
N ILE A 65 7.30 -0.78 17.66
CA ILE A 65 6.69 -1.17 18.93
C ILE A 65 6.26 0.11 19.65
N GLY A 66 5.00 0.18 20.03
CA GLY A 66 4.47 1.32 20.75
C GLY A 66 3.03 1.11 21.21
N LEU A 67 2.48 2.19 21.77
CA LEU A 67 1.10 2.19 22.25
C LEU A 67 0.16 2.26 21.04
N PRO A 68 -0.70 1.24 20.82
CA PRO A 68 -1.62 1.24 19.69
C PRO A 68 -2.56 2.45 19.74
N TRP A 69 -2.97 2.95 18.57
CA TRP A 69 -3.74 4.19 18.40
C TRP A 69 -3.06 5.49 18.86
N SER A 70 -1.80 5.41 19.31
CA SER A 70 -0.96 6.58 19.56
C SER A 70 0.21 6.61 18.59
N ARG A 71 0.79 7.79 18.35
CA ARG A 71 2.05 7.93 17.58
C ARG A 71 3.29 7.69 18.46
N ILE A 72 3.12 7.19 19.69
CA ILE A 72 4.19 7.04 20.68
C ILE A 72 4.74 5.62 20.63
N GLY A 73 6.00 5.49 20.22
CA GLY A 73 6.73 4.23 20.16
C GLY A 73 8.12 4.42 19.59
N PHE A 74 8.78 3.31 19.28
CA PHE A 74 10.11 3.29 18.71
C PHE A 74 10.17 2.29 17.56
N GLU A 75 10.94 2.63 16.53
CA GLU A 75 11.20 1.74 15.40
C GLU A 75 12.25 0.69 15.79
N ILE A 76 12.05 -0.52 15.30
CA ILE A 76 12.97 -1.65 15.49
C ILE A 76 13.37 -2.21 14.13
N PRO A 77 14.61 -2.73 14.00
CA PRO A 77 15.01 -3.44 12.79
C PRO A 77 14.04 -4.57 12.50
N TRP A 78 13.49 -4.56 11.29
CA TRP A 78 12.54 -5.56 10.84
C TRP A 78 13.15 -6.42 9.75
N PHE A 79 12.66 -7.66 9.65
CA PHE A 79 13.04 -8.60 8.61
C PHE A 79 11.77 -9.02 7.86
N ARG A 80 11.90 -9.12 6.53
CA ARG A 80 10.87 -9.68 5.66
C ARG A 80 11.18 -11.15 5.40
N LEU A 81 10.22 -12.01 5.66
CA LEU A 81 10.28 -13.41 5.26
C LEU A 81 9.99 -13.56 3.76
N PRO A 82 10.47 -14.63 3.11
CA PRO A 82 10.20 -14.87 1.69
C PRO A 82 8.70 -14.85 1.40
N ALA A 83 8.33 -14.14 0.34
CA ALA A 83 6.96 -14.10 -0.15
C ALA A 83 6.61 -15.39 -0.91
N PHE A 84 5.41 -15.91 -0.69
CA PHE A 84 4.88 -17.07 -1.41
C PHE A 84 4.17 -16.65 -2.71
N LYS A 85 3.65 -15.41 -2.76
CA LYS A 85 3.10 -14.77 -3.96
C LYS A 85 3.70 -13.37 -4.10
N GLN A 86 4.04 -12.99 -5.32
CA GLN A 86 4.34 -11.59 -5.64
C GLN A 86 3.04 -10.86 -6.00
N VAL A 87 3.04 -9.54 -5.85
CA VAL A 87 1.91 -8.71 -6.28
C VAL A 87 1.86 -8.73 -7.80
N GLU A 88 0.68 -8.93 -8.35
CA GLU A 88 0.44 -8.97 -9.80
C GLU A 88 -0.46 -7.80 -10.22
N ASN A 89 -0.44 -7.46 -11.51
CA ASN A 89 -1.35 -6.47 -12.09
C ASN A 89 -2.80 -6.92 -11.83
N GLY A 90 -3.61 -6.00 -11.32
CA GLY A 90 -5.00 -6.24 -10.95
C GLY A 90 -5.23 -6.64 -9.50
N ASP A 91 -4.20 -7.00 -8.72
CA ASP A 91 -4.38 -7.34 -7.31
C ASP A 91 -4.88 -6.13 -6.49
N VAL A 92 -5.81 -6.37 -5.56
CA VAL A 92 -6.19 -5.36 -4.56
C VAL A 92 -5.19 -5.40 -3.42
N THR A 93 -4.50 -4.28 -3.20
CA THR A 93 -3.41 -4.16 -2.22
C THR A 93 -3.77 -3.17 -1.12
N ILE A 94 -3.28 -3.46 0.08
CA ILE A 94 -3.34 -2.57 1.23
C ILE A 94 -1.91 -2.12 1.52
N PHE A 95 -1.66 -0.82 1.47
CA PHE A 95 -0.33 -0.26 1.73
C PHE A 95 -0.42 0.99 2.60
N GLU A 96 0.70 1.31 3.23
CA GLU A 96 0.87 2.52 4.04
C GLU A 96 1.05 3.71 3.11
N PHE A 97 0.34 4.80 3.39
CA PHE A 97 0.41 5.98 2.54
C PHE A 97 1.83 6.59 2.60
N PRO A 98 2.50 6.74 1.44
CA PRO A 98 3.81 7.38 1.30
C PRO A 98 4.13 8.58 2.20
N ARG A 99 3.17 9.47 2.43
CA ARG A 99 3.35 10.72 3.19
C ARG A 99 2.97 10.62 4.66
N ASP A 100 2.13 9.65 5.04
CA ASP A 100 1.75 9.39 6.44
C ASP A 100 1.51 7.87 6.63
N PRO A 101 2.51 7.11 7.10
CA PRO A 101 2.40 5.65 7.27
C PRO A 101 1.30 5.21 8.24
N PHE A 102 0.80 6.12 9.09
CA PHE A 102 -0.34 5.84 9.97
C PHE A 102 -1.66 5.75 9.20
N GLN A 103 -1.71 6.22 7.96
CA GLN A 103 -2.85 6.10 7.07
C GLN A 103 -2.61 4.97 6.07
N LYS A 104 -3.63 4.11 5.90
CA LYS A 104 -3.57 2.97 4.97
C LYS A 104 -4.54 3.18 3.82
N TYR A 105 -4.14 2.69 2.65
CA TYR A 105 -4.88 2.85 1.41
C TYR A 105 -5.17 1.47 0.84
N VAL A 106 -6.40 1.30 0.34
CA VAL A 106 -6.81 0.12 -0.43
C VAL A 106 -6.94 0.57 -1.86
N LYS A 107 -6.09 0.02 -2.74
CA LYS A 107 -6.10 0.34 -4.17
C LYS A 107 -5.82 -0.92 -4.99
N ARG A 108 -6.19 -0.87 -6.26
CA ARG A 108 -5.80 -1.88 -7.24
C ARG A 108 -4.39 -1.58 -7.75
N CYS A 109 -3.52 -2.58 -7.73
CA CYS A 109 -2.21 -2.51 -8.35
C CYS A 109 -2.41 -2.54 -9.87
N ILE A 110 -1.96 -1.49 -10.57
CA ILE A 110 -2.03 -1.44 -12.03
C ILE A 110 -0.69 -1.86 -12.65
N GLY A 111 0.42 -1.51 -12.00
CA GLY A 111 1.76 -1.69 -12.52
C GLY A 111 2.69 -2.32 -11.50
N ILE A 112 3.47 -3.29 -11.94
CA ILE A 112 4.59 -3.87 -11.19
C ILE A 112 5.93 -3.36 -11.74
N PRO A 113 7.03 -3.50 -10.98
CA PRO A 113 8.34 -3.02 -11.43
C PRO A 113 8.70 -3.49 -12.84
N GLY A 114 9.05 -2.56 -13.72
CA GLY A 114 9.43 -2.83 -15.11
C GLY A 114 8.29 -2.70 -16.13
N ASP A 115 7.04 -2.59 -15.69
CA ASP A 115 5.92 -2.41 -16.62
C ASP A 115 5.96 -1.06 -17.32
N SER A 116 5.64 -1.06 -18.61
CA SER A 116 5.35 0.15 -19.39
C SER A 116 3.85 0.42 -19.34
N ILE A 117 3.45 1.57 -18.78
CA ILE A 117 2.05 1.93 -18.57
C ILE A 117 1.74 3.22 -19.30
N PHE A 118 0.65 3.24 -20.06
CA PHE A 118 0.03 4.46 -20.54
C PHE A 118 -1.49 4.38 -20.39
N ILE A 119 -2.14 5.54 -20.36
CA ILE A 119 -3.60 5.63 -20.26
C ILE A 119 -4.10 6.48 -21.42
N GLN A 120 -5.07 5.97 -22.18
CA GLN A 120 -5.68 6.71 -23.29
C GLN A 120 -7.20 6.64 -23.20
N SER A 121 -7.87 7.78 -23.10
CA SER A 121 -9.32 7.86 -22.99
C SER A 121 -9.90 6.95 -21.88
N GLY A 122 -9.16 6.80 -20.77
CA GLY A 122 -9.50 5.94 -19.64
C GLY A 122 -9.04 4.49 -19.76
N ALA A 123 -8.74 4.00 -20.96
CA ALA A 123 -8.21 2.65 -21.15
C ALA A 123 -6.76 2.60 -20.66
N ILE A 124 -6.47 1.66 -19.77
CA ILE A 124 -5.12 1.40 -19.25
C ILE A 124 -4.46 0.36 -20.15
N VAL A 125 -3.26 0.66 -20.63
CA VAL A 125 -2.46 -0.27 -21.42
C VAL A 125 -1.16 -0.56 -20.69
N ILE A 126 -0.87 -1.85 -20.50
CA ILE A 126 0.29 -2.36 -19.78
C ILE A 126 1.09 -3.20 -20.78
N ASN A 127 2.36 -2.85 -21.00
CA ASN A 127 3.26 -3.56 -21.92
C ASN A 127 2.69 -3.74 -23.35
N GLY A 128 1.83 -2.82 -23.79
CA GLY A 128 1.18 -2.87 -25.10
C GLY A 128 -0.16 -3.61 -25.13
N GLU A 129 -0.55 -4.27 -24.04
CA GLU A 129 -1.84 -4.96 -23.91
C GLU A 129 -2.82 -4.13 -23.09
N SER A 130 -4.06 -4.02 -23.57
CA SER A 130 -5.11 -3.32 -22.82
C SER A 130 -5.49 -4.13 -21.59
N MET A 131 -5.41 -3.51 -20.42
CA MET A 131 -5.91 -4.11 -19.18
C MET A 131 -7.44 -4.14 -19.22
N GLU A 132 -8.02 -5.33 -19.05
CA GLU A 132 -9.46 -5.43 -18.80
C GLU A 132 -9.76 -5.03 -17.37
N PHE A 133 -10.62 -4.03 -17.21
CA PHE A 133 -11.16 -3.70 -15.92
C PHE A 133 -12.17 -4.77 -15.48
N PRO A 134 -12.23 -5.12 -14.19
CA PRO A 134 -13.34 -5.89 -13.65
C PRO A 134 -14.68 -5.21 -13.99
N GLU A 135 -15.75 -5.97 -14.20
CA GLU A 135 -17.07 -5.42 -14.54
C GLU A 135 -17.55 -4.37 -13.52
N GLU A 136 -17.11 -4.47 -12.27
CA GLU A 136 -17.45 -3.57 -11.18
C GLU A 136 -16.69 -2.23 -11.26
N ALA A 137 -15.61 -2.11 -12.02
CA ALA A 137 -14.86 -0.87 -12.10
C ALA A 137 -15.68 0.22 -12.81
N LYS A 138 -15.77 1.41 -12.20
CA LYS A 138 -16.33 2.61 -12.84
C LYS A 138 -15.35 3.75 -12.75
N TYR A 139 -15.35 4.58 -13.80
CA TYR A 139 -14.77 5.90 -13.72
C TYR A 139 -15.49 6.70 -12.64
N ILE A 140 -14.71 7.33 -11.77
CA ILE A 140 -15.21 8.14 -10.63
C ILE A 140 -16.16 9.25 -11.13
N LYS A 141 -15.96 9.71 -12.37
CA LYS A 141 -16.88 10.60 -13.06
C LYS A 141 -17.50 9.84 -14.22
N GLY A 142 -18.80 10.01 -14.45
CA GLY A 142 -19.51 9.42 -15.60
C GLY A 142 -19.08 9.95 -16.97
N HIS A 143 -17.89 10.53 -17.07
CA HIS A 143 -17.25 11.01 -18.30
C HIS A 143 -15.73 10.90 -18.15
N THR A 144 -15.05 10.67 -19.27
CA THR A 144 -13.60 10.78 -19.39
C THR A 144 -13.23 12.21 -19.73
N TYR A 145 -12.06 12.67 -19.28
CA TYR A 145 -11.51 13.93 -19.76
C TYR A 145 -10.89 13.77 -21.14
N GLY A 146 -10.99 14.83 -21.95
CA GLY A 146 -10.19 14.96 -23.16
C GLY A 146 -8.72 15.21 -22.83
N PRO A 147 -7.79 14.92 -23.75
CA PRO A 147 -6.36 15.15 -23.56
C PRO A 147 -5.98 16.64 -23.43
N ASP A 148 -6.88 17.54 -23.85
CA ASP A 148 -6.76 18.99 -23.71
C ASP A 148 -6.83 19.46 -22.24
N LYS A 149 -7.51 18.69 -21.38
CA LYS A 149 -7.57 18.99 -19.96
C LYS A 149 -6.29 18.53 -19.28
N ILE A 150 -5.42 19.46 -18.91
CA ILE A 150 -4.21 19.14 -18.15
C ILE A 150 -4.52 19.20 -16.65
N GLU A 151 -4.29 18.09 -15.95
CA GLU A 151 -4.32 17.99 -14.49
C GLU A 151 -2.91 17.68 -14.00
N THR A 152 -2.43 18.41 -12.99
CA THR A 152 -1.15 18.09 -12.35
C THR A 152 -1.35 16.89 -11.42
N LEU A 153 -1.18 15.67 -11.94
CA LEU A 153 -1.22 14.44 -11.13
C LEU A 153 0.05 14.33 -10.27
N TYR A 154 1.20 14.36 -10.94
CA TYR A 154 2.55 14.55 -10.40
C TYR A 154 3.32 15.37 -11.42
N SER A 155 4.33 16.14 -11.04
CA SER A 155 4.91 17.09 -12.01
C SER A 155 5.78 16.43 -13.09
N SER A 156 6.14 15.15 -12.92
CA SER A 156 6.69 14.30 -13.99
C SER A 156 5.65 13.82 -15.02
N PHE A 157 4.36 13.87 -14.71
CA PHE A 157 3.30 13.41 -15.60
C PHE A 157 2.60 14.58 -16.27
N ILE A 158 2.60 14.57 -17.60
CA ILE A 158 1.84 15.50 -18.44
C ILE A 158 0.57 14.78 -18.90
N GLY A 159 -0.58 15.41 -18.67
CA GLY A 159 -1.89 14.88 -19.08
C GLY A 159 -2.93 14.98 -17.97
N ASN A 160 -3.78 13.98 -17.86
CA ASN A 160 -4.77 13.84 -16.79
C ASN A 160 -4.98 12.37 -16.43
N ARG A 161 -5.85 12.10 -15.45
CA ARG A 161 -6.10 10.72 -14.98
C ARG A 161 -6.63 9.76 -16.04
N ASP A 162 -7.24 10.28 -17.11
CA ASP A 162 -7.83 9.50 -18.19
C ASP A 162 -6.90 9.49 -19.43
N ASN A 163 -5.86 10.31 -19.46
CA ASN A 163 -4.92 10.45 -20.56
C ASN A 163 -3.52 10.71 -19.99
N LEU A 164 -2.75 9.63 -19.82
CA LEU A 164 -1.42 9.66 -19.24
C LEU A 164 -0.41 9.18 -20.27
N ASN A 165 0.62 9.99 -20.50
CA ASN A 165 1.75 9.58 -21.33
C ASN A 165 2.42 8.32 -20.76
N GLY A 166 3.00 7.53 -21.66
CA GLY A 166 3.68 6.29 -21.28
C GLY A 166 4.85 6.51 -20.33
N PHE A 167 4.95 5.69 -19.29
CA PHE A 167 6.09 5.65 -18.38
C PHE A 167 6.41 4.21 -17.98
N ILE A 168 7.65 3.99 -17.55
CA ILE A 168 8.10 2.71 -17.03
C ILE A 168 8.03 2.76 -15.50
N VAL A 169 7.41 1.76 -14.89
CA VAL A 169 7.40 1.61 -13.43
C VAL A 169 8.84 1.33 -12.96
N PRO A 170 9.38 2.11 -12.02
CA PRO A 170 10.75 1.91 -11.52
C PRO A 170 10.99 0.48 -11.04
N TYR A 171 12.19 -0.03 -11.30
CA TYR A 171 12.60 -1.38 -10.94
C TYR A 171 14.04 -1.41 -10.42
N LYS A 172 14.35 -2.46 -9.65
CA LYS A 172 15.67 -2.64 -9.04
C LYS A 172 16.77 -2.69 -10.12
N GLY A 173 17.75 -1.80 -9.99
CA GLY A 173 18.85 -1.65 -10.94
C GLY A 173 18.56 -0.70 -12.11
N MET A 174 17.39 -0.04 -12.13
CA MET A 174 17.10 1.03 -13.08
C MET A 174 18.06 2.21 -12.87
N ILE A 175 18.69 2.65 -13.95
CA ILE A 175 19.56 3.83 -13.94
C ILE A 175 18.69 5.05 -14.20
N ILE A 176 18.69 6.00 -13.26
CA ILE A 176 17.97 7.26 -13.39
C ILE A 176 18.97 8.35 -13.73
N ASP A 177 18.73 9.04 -14.84
CA ASP A 177 19.50 10.24 -15.21
C ASP A 177 18.97 11.44 -14.41
N PHE A 178 19.77 11.89 -13.45
CA PHE A 178 19.44 13.02 -12.57
C PHE A 178 19.44 14.38 -13.29
N GLU A 179 20.09 14.50 -14.45
CA GLU A 179 20.15 15.78 -15.19
C GLU A 179 18.81 16.11 -15.86
N GLN A 180 17.98 15.09 -16.12
CA GLN A 180 16.68 15.23 -16.78
C GLN A 180 15.50 15.32 -15.79
N ILE A 181 15.78 15.32 -14.48
CA ILE A 181 14.74 15.40 -13.46
C ILE A 181 14.33 16.86 -13.25
N HIS A 182 13.14 17.20 -13.74
CA HIS A 182 12.49 18.49 -13.47
C HIS A 182 11.70 18.50 -12.15
N ASP A 183 11.30 17.33 -11.64
CA ASP A 183 10.55 17.16 -10.39
C ASP A 183 11.36 16.47 -9.28
N TRP A 184 12.15 17.25 -8.56
CA TRP A 184 12.92 16.74 -7.43
C TRP A 184 12.06 16.27 -6.27
N GLN A 185 10.84 16.79 -6.10
CA GLN A 185 10.01 16.44 -4.95
C GLN A 185 9.45 15.03 -5.06
N THR A 186 8.95 14.67 -6.26
CA THR A 186 8.53 13.30 -6.57
C THR A 186 9.73 12.36 -6.61
N ALA A 187 10.84 12.77 -7.25
CA ALA A 187 12.04 11.94 -7.32
C ALA A 187 12.59 11.61 -5.92
N ILE A 188 12.71 12.60 -5.03
CA ILE A 188 13.15 12.38 -3.64
C ILE A 188 12.16 11.47 -2.91
N SER A 189 10.85 11.67 -3.09
CA SER A 189 9.84 10.82 -2.45
C SER A 189 9.96 9.35 -2.89
N LEU A 190 10.22 9.12 -4.17
CA LEU A 190 10.48 7.78 -4.72
C LEU A 190 11.78 7.20 -4.16
N LEU A 191 12.87 7.96 -4.17
CA LEU A 191 14.20 7.51 -3.69
C LEU A 191 14.22 7.20 -2.20
N VAL A 192 13.52 7.99 -1.38
CA VAL A 192 13.38 7.74 0.06
C VAL A 192 12.60 6.44 0.33
N GLN A 193 11.70 6.05 -0.58
CA GLN A 193 10.92 4.82 -0.46
C GLN A 193 11.63 3.60 -1.04
N ASP A 194 12.47 3.79 -2.06
CA ASP A 194 13.26 2.75 -2.71
C ASP A 194 14.27 2.09 -1.75
N GLY A 195 14.66 2.79 -0.68
CA GLY A 195 15.55 2.29 0.38
C GLY A 195 14.88 1.45 1.48
N ASN A 196 13.56 1.21 1.42
CA ASN A 196 12.83 0.35 2.38
C ASN A 196 12.69 -1.11 1.88
N GLU A 197 13.79 -1.69 1.37
CA GLU A 197 13.89 -3.13 1.07
C GLU A 197 14.26 -3.95 2.31
#